data_AF-A0A963JGZ0-F1
#
_entry.id   AF-A0A963JGZ0-F1
#
_cell.length_a   1.000
_cell.length_b   1.000
_cell.length_c   1.000
_cell.angle_alpha   90.00
_cell.angle_beta   90.00
_cell.angle_gamma   90.00
#
_symmetry.space_group_name_H-M   'P 1'
#
loop_
_entity.id
_entity.type
_entity.pdbx_description
1 polymer ?
#
loop_
_entity_poly.entity_id
_entity_poly.type
_entity_poly.pdbx_seq_one_letter_code
_entity_poly.pdbx_strand_id
1 'polypeptide(L)'
;MSRRQLAMVMDLNKCLGCQTCTSACKTQWTNRRGRDDMLWNHVETQPGRGYPRDWRGSGGGFDGAGRLRPGRIPDRARDYGAPFEVNHAQALNPLGALARPTAPHLGPDTPPSFGPGWDEDQGAGAYPNSWFFYLPRICNHCTNPACLAACPRGAIYKRDEDGIVLVDQKRCRGYQHCIGACPYKKVYFNPTFGRSEKCILCYPRVE
;
A
#
# COMPACT_ATOMS: atom_id res chain seq x y z
N MET A 1 -16.81 14.53 16.06
CA MET A 1 -16.62 14.80 14.62
C MET A 1 -15.54 15.85 14.49
N SER A 2 -14.68 15.78 13.47
CA SER A 2 -13.67 16.82 13.24
C SER A 2 -14.33 18.11 12.77
N ARG A 3 -13.76 19.26 13.13
CA ARG A 3 -14.23 20.60 12.71
C ARG A 3 -14.14 20.81 11.20
N ARG A 4 -13.10 20.26 10.55
CA ARG A 4 -12.96 20.22 9.09
C ARG A 4 -12.58 18.81 8.65
N GLN A 5 -12.73 18.54 7.35
CA GLN A 5 -12.32 17.29 6.74
C GLN A 5 -11.62 17.59 5.42
N LEU A 6 -10.34 17.23 5.34
CA LEU A 6 -9.64 17.17 4.06
C LEU A 6 -10.17 16.01 3.23
N ALA A 7 -10.49 16.30 1.97
CA ALA A 7 -10.98 15.34 1.01
C ALA A 7 -10.13 15.42 -0.26
N MET A 8 -10.08 14.33 -1.00
CA MET A 8 -9.35 14.21 -2.26
C MET A 8 -10.27 13.61 -3.30
N VAL A 9 -10.26 14.19 -4.50
CA VAL A 9 -10.94 13.67 -5.68
C VAL A 9 -9.86 13.28 -6.69
N MET A 10 -9.96 12.08 -7.24
CA MET A 10 -9.07 11.55 -8.27
C MET A 10 -9.90 11.29 -9.52
N ASP A 11 -9.68 12.09 -10.57
CA ASP A 11 -10.39 11.96 -11.84
C ASP A 11 -9.81 10.80 -12.67
N LEU A 12 -10.57 9.71 -12.76
CA LEU A 12 -10.14 8.50 -13.46
C LEU A 12 -10.11 8.67 -14.99
N ASN A 13 -10.82 9.66 -15.54
CA ASN A 13 -10.74 9.97 -16.97
C ASN A 13 -9.37 10.55 -17.35
N LYS A 14 -8.62 11.06 -16.37
CA LYS A 14 -7.31 11.69 -16.56
C LYS A 14 -6.16 10.85 -16.02
N CYS A 15 -6.45 9.75 -15.32
CA CYS A 15 -5.41 8.90 -14.76
C CYS A 15 -4.81 8.04 -15.86
N LEU A 16 -3.50 8.19 -16.09
CA LEU A 16 -2.75 7.44 -17.11
C LEU A 16 -1.82 6.36 -16.51
N GLY A 17 -2.01 5.99 -15.24
CA GLY A 17 -1.27 4.87 -14.66
C GLY A 17 0.22 5.09 -14.39
N CYS A 18 0.77 6.30 -14.56
CA CYS A 18 2.22 6.55 -14.59
C CYS A 18 3.02 6.31 -13.29
N GLN A 19 2.37 5.90 -12.20
CA GLN A 19 2.99 5.63 -10.89
C GLN A 19 3.75 6.82 -10.25
N THR A 20 3.74 8.04 -10.80
CA THR A 20 4.47 9.18 -10.24
C THR A 20 4.03 9.49 -8.80
N CYS A 21 2.74 9.40 -8.51
CA CYS A 21 2.20 9.63 -7.18
C CYS A 21 2.59 8.52 -6.17
N THR A 22 2.78 7.29 -6.65
CA THR A 22 3.33 6.15 -5.90
C THR A 22 4.77 6.46 -5.50
N SER A 23 5.62 6.78 -6.49
CA SER A 23 7.03 7.09 -6.30
C SER A 23 7.24 8.28 -5.36
N ALA A 24 6.50 9.38 -5.56
CA ALA A 24 6.61 10.57 -4.70
C ALA A 24 6.30 10.27 -3.23
N CYS A 25 5.26 9.47 -2.95
CA CYS A 25 4.94 9.07 -1.58
C CYS A 25 5.99 8.10 -1.01
N LYS A 26 6.51 7.19 -1.85
CA LYS A 26 7.50 6.21 -1.46
C LYS A 26 8.81 6.88 -1.04
N THR A 27 9.34 7.74 -1.91
CA THR A 27 10.62 8.43 -1.70
C THR A 27 10.58 9.40 -0.52
N GLN A 28 9.44 10.05 -0.28
CA GLN A 28 9.31 10.99 0.83
C GLN A 28 9.12 10.30 2.19
N TRP A 29 8.29 9.25 2.26
CA TRP A 29 7.78 8.75 3.55
C TRP A 29 8.16 7.31 3.88
N THR A 30 8.29 6.44 2.89
CA THR A 30 8.39 4.98 3.07
C THR A 30 9.65 4.38 2.44
N ASN A 31 10.72 5.18 2.35
CA ASN A 31 12.06 4.80 1.88
C ASN A 31 13.01 4.33 3.00
N ARG A 32 12.48 4.05 4.20
CA ARG A 32 13.27 3.63 5.38
C ARG A 32 12.99 2.17 5.71
N ARG A 33 13.92 1.54 6.43
CA ARG A 33 13.88 0.12 6.79
C ARG A 33 12.52 -0.33 7.34
N GLY A 34 12.07 -1.48 6.86
CA GLY A 34 10.82 -2.11 7.28
C GLY A 34 9.57 -1.52 6.62
N ARG A 35 9.74 -0.62 5.64
CA ARG A 35 8.64 0.01 4.87
C ARG A 35 8.64 -0.38 3.40
N ASP A 36 9.37 -1.42 3.04
CA ASP A 36 9.63 -1.80 1.65
C ASP A 36 8.32 -2.14 0.92
N ASP A 37 7.42 -2.84 1.60
CA ASP A 37 6.05 -3.18 1.21
C ASP A 37 4.99 -2.12 1.59
N MET A 38 5.40 -0.90 1.94
CA MET A 38 4.44 0.16 2.32
C MET A 38 4.18 1.12 1.18
N LEU A 39 3.25 0.76 0.29
CA LEU A 39 2.74 1.69 -0.71
C LEU A 39 1.50 2.43 -0.20
N TRP A 40 1.74 3.42 0.67
CA TRP A 40 0.71 4.30 1.22
C TRP A 40 -0.15 4.92 0.13
N ASN A 41 0.50 5.35 -0.97
CA ASN A 41 -0.11 5.62 -2.26
C ASN A 41 0.36 4.56 -3.26
N HIS A 42 -0.56 4.03 -4.05
CA HIS A 42 -0.26 3.17 -5.20
C HIS A 42 -1.34 3.32 -6.26
N VAL A 43 -1.03 2.94 -7.50
CA VAL A 43 -1.99 2.82 -8.60
C VAL A 43 -2.11 1.35 -8.99
N GLU A 44 -3.33 0.86 -9.13
CA GLU A 44 -3.63 -0.50 -9.57
C GLU A 44 -4.50 -0.48 -10.84
N THR A 45 -4.24 -1.40 -11.77
CA THR A 45 -5.13 -1.62 -12.92
C THR A 45 -6.42 -2.27 -12.46
N GLN A 46 -7.54 -1.87 -13.06
CA GLN A 46 -8.86 -2.44 -12.83
C GLN A 46 -9.50 -2.88 -14.16
N PRO A 47 -10.17 -4.04 -14.20
CA PRO A 47 -10.27 -5.02 -13.13
C PRO A 47 -8.92 -5.72 -12.87
N GLY A 48 -8.69 -6.10 -11.62
CA GLY A 48 -7.41 -6.66 -11.17
C GLY A 48 -7.48 -7.04 -9.69
N ARG A 49 -6.45 -7.72 -9.22
CA ARG A 49 -6.31 -8.20 -7.84
C ARG A 49 -5.94 -7.07 -6.87
N GLY A 50 -5.28 -6.03 -7.37
CA GLY A 50 -4.92 -4.84 -6.60
C GLY A 50 -3.87 -5.08 -5.52
N TYR A 51 -3.76 -4.13 -4.59
CA TYR A 51 -2.69 -4.11 -3.58
C TYR A 51 -3.15 -3.79 -2.14
N PRO A 52 -2.97 -4.69 -1.15
CA PRO A 52 -2.52 -6.06 -1.31
C PRO A 52 -3.48 -6.88 -2.19
N ARG A 53 -2.98 -8.00 -2.71
CA ARG A 53 -3.74 -8.92 -3.55
C ARG A 53 -5.08 -9.27 -2.92
N ASP A 54 -6.15 -9.12 -3.70
CA ASP A 54 -7.54 -9.40 -3.35
C ASP A 54 -8.04 -8.63 -2.11
N TRP A 55 -7.56 -7.40 -1.90
CA TRP A 55 -7.93 -6.57 -0.76
C TRP A 55 -9.45 -6.38 -0.62
N ARG A 56 -10.20 -6.31 -1.73
CA ARG A 56 -11.66 -6.15 -1.75
C ARG A 56 -12.39 -7.32 -1.06
N GLY A 57 -11.84 -8.53 -1.16
CA GLY A 57 -12.37 -9.74 -0.52
C GLY A 57 -11.85 -9.96 0.90
N SER A 58 -10.97 -9.10 1.40
CA SER A 58 -10.24 -9.33 2.66
C SER A 58 -11.01 -8.90 3.93
N GLY A 59 -12.29 -8.56 3.82
CA GLY A 59 -13.15 -8.17 4.96
C GLY A 59 -12.72 -6.88 5.66
N GLY A 60 -13.19 -6.68 6.90
CA GLY A 60 -13.05 -5.42 7.64
C GLY A 60 -14.21 -4.45 7.40
N GLY A 61 -14.09 -3.24 7.94
CA GLY A 61 -15.15 -2.23 7.92
C GLY A 61 -16.23 -2.49 8.98
N PHE A 62 -17.45 -2.07 8.70
CA PHE A 62 -18.60 -2.22 9.58
C PHE A 62 -19.73 -3.00 8.89
N ASP A 63 -20.57 -3.68 9.67
CA ASP A 63 -21.80 -4.29 9.18
C ASP A 63 -22.96 -3.28 9.13
N GLY A 64 -24.14 -3.71 8.68
CA GLY A 64 -25.33 -2.84 8.60
C GLY A 64 -25.82 -2.32 9.96
N ALA A 65 -25.40 -2.95 11.06
CA ALA A 65 -25.68 -2.51 12.43
C ALA A 65 -24.56 -1.61 13.00
N GLY A 66 -23.55 -1.25 12.21
CA GLY A 66 -22.42 -0.43 12.64
C GLY A 66 -21.39 -1.17 13.49
N ARG A 67 -21.46 -2.50 13.59
CA ARG A 67 -20.49 -3.31 14.35
C ARG A 67 -19.27 -3.60 13.48
N LEU A 68 -18.10 -3.62 14.10
CA LEU A 68 -16.85 -3.88 13.41
C LEU A 68 -16.85 -5.31 12.82
N ARG A 69 -16.54 -5.43 11.52
CA ARG A 69 -16.40 -6.73 10.86
C ARG A 69 -14.98 -7.26 11.01
N PRO A 70 -14.80 -8.57 11.20
CA PRO A 70 -13.48 -9.18 11.08
C PRO A 70 -12.96 -9.03 9.65
N GLY A 71 -11.64 -8.90 9.53
CA GLY A 71 -10.96 -8.89 8.25
C GLY A 71 -9.61 -9.58 8.37
N ARG A 72 -9.15 -10.15 7.25
CA ARG A 72 -7.88 -10.84 7.15
C ARG A 72 -6.72 -9.84 7.28
N ILE A 73 -5.70 -10.19 8.04
CA ILE A 73 -4.41 -9.49 8.00
C ILE A 73 -3.65 -10.05 6.79
N PRO A 74 -3.30 -9.24 5.78
CA PRO A 74 -2.61 -9.73 4.60
C PRO A 74 -1.17 -10.16 4.94
N ASP A 75 -0.75 -11.25 4.33
CA ASP A 75 0.58 -11.83 4.38
C ASP A 75 1.58 -10.97 3.60
N ARG A 76 2.68 -10.60 4.25
CA ARG A 76 3.69 -9.68 3.67
C ARG A 76 4.36 -10.24 2.42
N ALA A 77 4.71 -11.52 2.41
CA ALA A 77 5.38 -12.11 1.25
C ALA A 77 4.39 -12.43 0.13
N ARG A 78 3.21 -12.97 0.48
CA ARG A 78 2.26 -13.51 -0.52
C ARG A 78 1.26 -12.50 -1.05
N ASP A 79 0.77 -11.59 -0.21
CA ASP A 79 -0.30 -10.65 -0.60
C ASP A 79 0.23 -9.25 -0.95
N TYR A 80 1.33 -8.80 -0.34
CA TYR A 80 2.01 -7.55 -0.75
C TYR A 80 3.14 -7.80 -1.77
N GLY A 81 3.68 -9.02 -1.81
CA GLY A 81 4.86 -9.35 -2.62
C GLY A 81 6.15 -9.04 -1.85
N ALA A 82 7.07 -10.00 -1.84
CA ALA A 82 8.40 -9.78 -1.29
C ALA A 82 9.15 -8.71 -2.11
N PRO A 83 9.80 -7.72 -1.47
CA PRO A 83 10.66 -6.77 -2.18
C PRO A 83 11.72 -7.52 -3.00
N PHE A 84 11.88 -7.13 -4.27
CA PHE A 84 12.83 -7.76 -5.15
C PHE A 84 14.22 -7.16 -4.95
N GLU A 85 15.19 -8.00 -4.60
CA GLU A 85 16.60 -7.67 -4.73
C GLU A 85 17.05 -7.99 -6.15
N VAL A 86 17.83 -7.08 -6.73
CA VAL A 86 18.27 -7.14 -8.13
C VAL A 86 19.78 -7.33 -8.15
N ASN A 87 20.23 -8.24 -9.03
CA ASN A 87 21.60 -8.75 -9.13
C ASN A 87 22.64 -7.76 -9.69
N HIS A 88 22.56 -6.46 -9.37
CA HIS A 88 23.40 -5.40 -9.91
C HIS A 88 24.90 -5.71 -9.86
N ALA A 89 25.38 -6.21 -8.71
CA ALA A 89 26.80 -6.51 -8.52
C ALA A 89 27.29 -7.64 -9.44
N GLN A 90 26.43 -8.58 -9.82
CA GLN A 90 26.77 -9.67 -10.72
C GLN A 90 26.65 -9.24 -12.19
N ALA A 91 25.59 -8.52 -12.54
CA ALA A 91 25.30 -8.09 -13.89
C ALA A 91 26.22 -6.95 -14.38
N LEU A 92 26.69 -6.08 -13.47
CA LEU A 92 27.48 -4.90 -13.80
C LEU A 92 28.97 -5.04 -13.44
N ASN A 93 29.46 -6.23 -13.07
CA ASN A 93 30.87 -6.42 -12.72
C ASN A 93 31.77 -6.37 -13.97
N PRO A 94 32.56 -5.29 -14.19
CA PRO A 94 33.38 -5.16 -15.39
C PRO A 94 34.54 -6.16 -15.43
N LEU A 95 35.05 -6.59 -14.27
CA LEU A 95 36.13 -7.60 -14.18
C LEU A 95 35.59 -9.02 -14.39
N GLY A 96 34.35 -9.28 -13.96
CA GLY A 96 33.65 -10.54 -14.20
C GLY A 96 33.23 -10.73 -15.66
N ALA A 97 32.88 -9.65 -16.36
CA ALA A 97 32.52 -9.65 -17.78
C ALA A 97 33.71 -9.96 -18.70
N LEU A 98 34.93 -9.59 -18.32
CA LEU A 98 36.16 -9.96 -19.04
C LEU A 98 36.53 -11.44 -18.84
N ALA A 99 36.09 -12.06 -17.74
CA ALA A 99 36.40 -13.45 -17.38
C ALA A 99 35.30 -14.46 -17.75
N ARG A 100 34.09 -14.00 -18.11
CA ARG A 100 32.94 -14.86 -18.44
C ARG A 100 32.19 -14.36 -19.67
N PRO A 101 32.09 -15.17 -20.75
CA PRO A 101 31.33 -14.81 -21.96
C PRO A 101 29.80 -14.73 -21.75
N THR A 102 29.29 -15.10 -20.57
CA THR A 102 27.86 -15.12 -20.21
C THR A 102 27.61 -14.47 -18.84
N ALA A 103 27.92 -13.19 -18.70
CA ALA A 103 27.46 -12.43 -17.53
C ALA A 103 25.92 -12.51 -17.45
N PRO A 104 25.33 -12.72 -16.25
CA PRO A 104 23.89 -12.82 -16.11
C PRO A 104 23.23 -11.47 -16.45
N HIS A 105 22.07 -11.52 -17.11
CA HIS A 105 21.25 -10.33 -17.33
C HIS A 105 20.81 -9.71 -16.00
N LEU A 106 20.63 -8.38 -16.00
CA LEU A 106 20.07 -7.66 -14.86
C LEU A 106 18.65 -8.16 -14.59
N GLY A 107 18.41 -8.61 -13.37
CA GLY A 107 17.11 -9.13 -12.96
C GLY A 107 17.04 -9.45 -11.47
N PRO A 108 15.86 -9.86 -10.99
CA PRO A 108 15.70 -10.29 -9.61
C PRO A 108 16.59 -11.48 -9.26
N ASP A 109 17.18 -11.50 -8.07
CA ASP A 109 17.99 -12.62 -7.57
C ASP A 109 17.18 -13.92 -7.45
N THR A 110 15.87 -13.79 -7.21
CA THR A 110 14.93 -14.92 -7.12
C THR A 110 13.73 -14.66 -8.03
N PRO A 111 13.20 -15.68 -8.73
CA PRO A 111 12.02 -15.52 -9.57
C PRO A 111 10.83 -14.98 -8.77
N PRO A 112 10.28 -13.81 -9.12
CA PRO A 112 9.16 -13.25 -8.39
C PRO A 112 7.87 -14.03 -8.71
N SER A 113 6.99 -14.14 -7.73
CA SER A 113 5.66 -14.77 -7.88
C SER A 113 4.50 -13.78 -7.74
N PHE A 114 4.79 -12.59 -7.19
CA PHE A 114 3.87 -11.47 -7.07
C PHE A 114 4.63 -10.20 -6.68
N GLY A 115 4.05 -9.05 -7.01
CA GLY A 115 4.48 -7.74 -6.53
C GLY A 115 3.38 -6.68 -6.71
N PRO A 116 3.58 -5.46 -6.21
CA PRO A 116 2.74 -4.33 -6.59
C PRO A 116 2.76 -4.14 -8.12
N GLY A 117 1.59 -3.98 -8.74
CA GLY A 117 1.49 -3.83 -10.20
C GLY A 117 1.66 -5.12 -11.01
N TRP A 118 1.60 -6.30 -10.38
CA TRP A 118 1.78 -7.60 -11.07
C TRP A 118 0.84 -7.82 -12.25
N ASP A 119 -0.38 -7.28 -12.18
CA ASP A 119 -1.43 -7.36 -13.19
C ASP A 119 -1.64 -6.04 -13.95
N GLU A 120 -0.60 -5.21 -14.03
CA GLU A 120 -0.60 -3.97 -14.80
C GLU A 120 -0.98 -4.24 -16.27
N ASP A 121 -1.83 -3.37 -16.81
CA ASP A 121 -2.38 -3.38 -18.17
C ASP A 121 -3.06 -4.68 -18.65
N GLN A 122 -3.32 -5.66 -17.78
CA GLN A 122 -4.00 -6.90 -18.16
C GLN A 122 -5.52 -6.70 -18.33
N GLY A 123 -6.18 -6.11 -17.33
CA GLY A 123 -7.61 -5.83 -17.39
C GLY A 123 -8.51 -7.06 -17.50
N ALA A 124 -9.64 -6.92 -18.20
CA ALA A 124 -10.50 -8.04 -18.57
C ALA A 124 -11.14 -7.81 -19.95
N GLY A 125 -12.04 -8.73 -20.33
CA GLY A 125 -12.62 -8.79 -21.67
C GLY A 125 -11.74 -9.61 -22.61
N ALA A 126 -12.27 -9.87 -23.80
CA ALA A 126 -11.56 -10.56 -24.88
C ALA A 126 -11.42 -9.61 -26.06
N TYR A 127 -10.36 -9.78 -26.85
CA TYR A 127 -10.16 -9.00 -28.07
C TYR A 127 -11.39 -9.09 -29.01
N PRO A 128 -11.86 -7.98 -29.63
CA PRO A 128 -11.34 -6.60 -29.55
C PRO A 128 -11.95 -5.74 -28.42
N ASN A 129 -12.74 -6.34 -27.51
CA ASN A 129 -13.44 -5.66 -26.41
C ASN A 129 -12.70 -5.81 -25.06
N SER A 130 -11.37 -5.83 -25.07
CA SER A 130 -10.57 -5.76 -23.84
C SER A 130 -10.69 -4.36 -23.23
N TRP A 131 -10.72 -4.27 -21.90
CA TRP A 131 -10.83 -3.00 -21.20
C TRP A 131 -10.08 -3.01 -19.88
N PHE A 132 -9.56 -1.84 -19.51
CA PHE A 132 -9.04 -1.56 -18.19
C PHE A 132 -9.03 -0.06 -17.92
N PHE A 133 -8.84 0.32 -16.66
CA PHE A 133 -8.51 1.68 -16.24
C PHE A 133 -7.61 1.64 -14.99
N TYR A 134 -7.03 2.79 -14.64
CA TYR A 134 -6.15 2.90 -13.48
C TYR A 134 -6.86 3.45 -12.26
N LEU A 135 -6.64 2.85 -11.10
CA LEU A 135 -7.22 3.24 -9.82
C LEU A 135 -6.12 3.64 -8.82
N PRO A 136 -5.80 4.93 -8.68
CA PRO A 136 -4.97 5.41 -7.58
C PRO A 136 -5.71 5.23 -6.24
N ARG A 137 -5.02 4.70 -5.22
CA ARG A 137 -5.57 4.52 -3.88
C ARG A 137 -4.62 5.02 -2.80
N ILE A 138 -5.18 5.69 -1.80
CA ILE A 138 -4.53 6.10 -0.55
C ILE A 138 -5.37 5.70 0.66
N CYS A 139 -4.97 6.08 1.88
CA CYS A 139 -5.89 6.04 3.01
C CYS A 139 -7.02 7.05 2.78
N ASN A 140 -8.27 6.63 3.00
CA ASN A 140 -9.44 7.51 2.79
C ASN A 140 -9.72 8.45 3.96
N HIS A 141 -8.94 8.39 5.05
CA HIS A 141 -9.11 9.27 6.22
C HIS A 141 -10.57 9.36 6.71
N CYS A 142 -11.24 8.20 6.75
CA CYS A 142 -12.68 8.07 6.88
C CYS A 142 -13.28 8.88 8.04
N THR A 143 -14.55 9.29 7.88
CA THR A 143 -15.36 9.89 8.95
C THR A 143 -15.59 8.92 10.10
N ASN A 144 -15.90 7.66 9.77
CA ASN A 144 -15.96 6.53 10.72
C ASN A 144 -14.85 5.51 10.41
N PRO A 145 -13.63 5.69 10.96
CA PRO A 145 -12.49 4.84 10.63
C PRO A 145 -12.50 3.52 11.42
N ALA A 146 -12.70 2.40 10.72
CA ALA A 146 -12.62 1.05 11.30
C ALA A 146 -11.28 0.75 11.97
N CYS A 147 -10.17 1.28 11.45
CA CYS A 147 -8.86 1.12 12.07
C CYS A 147 -8.75 1.80 13.45
N LEU A 148 -9.42 2.93 13.65
CA LEU A 148 -9.50 3.60 14.95
C LEU A 148 -10.31 2.74 15.93
N ALA A 149 -11.50 2.31 15.53
CA ALA A 149 -12.39 1.49 16.35
C ALA A 149 -11.73 0.15 16.77
N ALA A 150 -10.89 -0.43 15.90
CA ALA A 150 -10.24 -1.71 16.15
C ALA A 150 -8.99 -1.63 17.04
N CYS A 151 -8.44 -0.45 17.31
CA CYS A 151 -7.18 -0.35 18.05
C CYS A 151 -7.41 -0.46 19.57
N PRO A 152 -7.06 -1.58 20.23
CA PRO A 152 -7.38 -1.79 21.65
C PRO A 152 -6.64 -0.82 22.58
N ARG A 153 -5.56 -0.19 22.08
CA ARG A 153 -4.73 0.75 22.82
C ARG A 153 -5.06 2.22 22.51
N GLY A 154 -6.03 2.46 21.64
CA GLY A 154 -6.41 3.79 21.17
C GLY A 154 -5.27 4.57 20.50
N ALA A 155 -4.23 3.89 19.99
CA ALA A 155 -3.07 4.54 19.37
C ALA A 155 -3.41 5.20 18.02
N ILE A 156 -4.59 4.94 17.47
CA ILE A 156 -5.07 5.59 16.26
C ILE A 156 -6.06 6.68 16.67
N TYR A 157 -5.91 7.86 16.09
CA TYR A 157 -6.76 9.01 16.36
C TYR A 157 -7.06 9.77 15.08
N LYS A 158 -8.13 10.57 15.10
CA LYS A 158 -8.50 11.49 14.03
C LYS A 158 -8.32 12.92 14.57
N ARG A 159 -7.50 13.71 13.90
CA ARG A 159 -7.27 15.13 14.20
C ARG A 159 -8.56 15.91 14.05
N ASP A 160 -8.79 16.87 14.93
CA ASP A 160 -10.04 17.63 14.96
C ASP A 160 -10.03 18.75 13.91
N GLU A 161 -8.88 19.37 13.70
CA GLU A 161 -8.70 20.53 12.87
C GLU A 161 -8.83 20.26 11.36
N ASP A 162 -8.53 19.03 10.91
CA ASP A 162 -8.42 18.68 9.48
C ASP A 162 -8.98 17.28 9.13
N GLY A 163 -9.34 16.46 10.12
CA GLY A 163 -9.87 15.12 9.91
C GLY A 163 -8.82 14.08 9.47
N ILE A 164 -7.52 14.38 9.52
CA ILE A 164 -6.46 13.41 9.21
C ILE A 164 -6.43 12.34 10.31
N VAL A 165 -6.25 11.09 9.90
CA VAL A 165 -6.26 9.90 10.78
C VAL A 165 -4.82 9.45 10.90
N LEU A 166 -4.28 9.39 12.10
CA LEU A 166 -2.88 9.08 12.35
C LEU A 166 -2.73 7.90 13.31
N VAL A 167 -1.57 7.27 13.27
CA VAL A 167 -1.15 6.28 14.26
C VAL A 167 -0.08 6.94 15.11
N ASP A 168 -0.36 7.14 16.40
CA ASP A 168 0.62 7.56 17.39
C ASP A 168 1.68 6.45 17.54
N GLN A 169 2.86 6.72 17.00
CA GLN A 169 3.97 5.78 17.02
C GLN A 169 4.46 5.50 18.44
N LYS A 170 4.36 6.42 19.40
CA LYS A 170 4.78 6.19 20.80
C LYS A 170 3.83 5.24 21.52
N ARG A 171 2.53 5.30 21.21
CA ARG A 171 1.50 4.44 21.82
C ARG A 171 1.32 3.09 21.11
N CYS A 172 1.63 3.02 19.83
CA CYS A 172 1.49 1.81 19.03
C CYS A 172 2.37 0.68 19.56
N ARG A 173 1.77 -0.51 19.70
CA ARG A 173 2.45 -1.75 20.13
C ARG A 173 2.31 -2.89 19.13
N GLY A 174 1.86 -2.60 17.91
CA GLY A 174 1.88 -3.58 16.83
C GLY A 174 0.87 -4.74 16.95
N TYR A 175 -0.28 -4.54 17.60
CA TYR A 175 -1.33 -5.58 17.68
C TYR A 175 -2.00 -5.92 16.33
N GLN A 176 -1.82 -5.08 15.31
CA GLN A 176 -2.27 -5.30 13.93
C GLN A 176 -3.80 -5.46 13.70
N HIS A 177 -4.65 -5.39 14.73
CA HIS A 177 -6.11 -5.39 14.56
C HIS A 177 -6.61 -4.30 13.59
N CYS A 178 -5.94 -3.14 13.59
CA CYS A 178 -6.23 -2.05 12.66
C CYS A 178 -6.00 -2.41 11.17
N ILE A 179 -5.11 -3.36 10.89
CA ILE A 179 -4.80 -3.85 9.54
C ILE A 179 -5.95 -4.71 9.04
N GLY A 180 -6.37 -5.71 9.83
CA GLY A 180 -7.51 -6.56 9.49
C GLY A 180 -8.81 -5.76 9.39
N ALA A 181 -9.04 -4.85 10.33
CA ALA A 181 -10.25 -4.03 10.39
C ALA A 181 -10.38 -3.01 9.25
N CYS A 182 -9.28 -2.52 8.67
CA CYS A 182 -9.36 -1.59 7.55
C CYS A 182 -9.85 -2.32 6.30
N PRO A 183 -11.03 -2.01 5.75
CA PRO A 183 -11.53 -2.72 4.56
C PRO A 183 -10.68 -2.42 3.32
N TYR A 184 -9.97 -1.29 3.31
CA TYR A 184 -9.08 -0.87 2.23
C TYR A 184 -7.64 -1.38 2.35
N LYS A 185 -7.29 -2.01 3.49
CA LYS A 185 -5.93 -2.49 3.81
C LYS A 185 -4.86 -1.40 3.67
N LYS A 186 -5.17 -0.20 4.16
CA LYS A 186 -4.32 1.00 4.11
C LYS A 186 -3.58 1.31 5.42
N VAL A 187 -3.45 0.29 6.27
CA VAL A 187 -2.58 0.30 7.45
C VAL A 187 -1.60 -0.85 7.27
N TYR A 188 -0.32 -0.56 7.42
CA TYR A 188 0.79 -1.49 7.17
C TYR A 188 1.52 -1.77 8.48
N PHE A 189 2.13 -2.94 8.61
CA PHE A 189 2.96 -3.27 9.77
C PHE A 189 4.44 -3.10 9.42
N ASN A 190 5.15 -2.31 10.23
CA ASN A 190 6.61 -2.23 10.16
C ASN A 190 7.20 -3.29 11.11
N PRO A 191 7.81 -4.37 10.58
CA PRO A 191 8.40 -5.43 11.41
C PRO A 191 9.67 -4.96 12.14
N THR A 192 10.36 -3.95 11.62
CA THR A 192 11.61 -3.45 12.20
C THR A 192 11.34 -2.68 13.48
N PHE A 193 10.29 -1.86 13.51
CA PHE A 193 9.91 -1.09 14.71
C PHE A 193 8.82 -1.75 15.55
N GLY A 194 8.19 -2.82 15.06
CA GLY A 194 7.08 -3.48 15.74
C GLY A 194 5.83 -2.58 15.85
N ARG A 195 5.59 -1.72 14.86
CA ARG A 195 4.53 -0.70 14.88
C ARG A 195 3.80 -0.63 13.55
N SER A 196 2.52 -0.27 13.60
CA SER A 196 1.76 -0.02 12.38
C SER A 196 1.95 1.41 11.88
N GLU A 197 2.01 1.56 10.57
CA GLU A 197 2.16 2.84 9.87
C GLU A 197 1.09 2.96 8.78
N LYS A 198 0.78 4.19 8.36
CA LYS A 198 -0.20 4.47 7.32
C LYS A 198 0.06 5.83 6.68
N CYS A 199 -0.55 6.08 5.54
CA CYS A 199 -0.60 7.40 4.91
C CYS A 199 -0.96 8.48 5.95
N ILE A 200 -0.15 9.53 6.03
CA ILE A 200 -0.35 10.64 6.98
C ILE A 200 -1.00 11.87 6.32
N LEU A 201 -1.56 11.69 5.12
CA LEU A 201 -2.06 12.74 4.22
C LEU A 201 -1.09 13.93 4.06
N CYS A 202 0.22 13.65 4.13
CA CYS A 202 1.27 14.66 4.13
C CYS A 202 0.99 15.82 5.10
N TYR A 203 0.44 15.57 6.29
CA TYR A 203 0.06 16.65 7.22
C TYR A 203 1.12 17.73 7.44
N PRO A 204 2.45 17.44 7.47
CA PRO A 204 3.46 18.50 7.63
C PRO A 204 3.52 19.50 6.47
N ARG A 205 2.90 19.19 5.33
CA ARG A 205 2.78 20.10 4.17
C ARG A 205 1.45 20.85 4.15
N VAL A 206 0.49 20.41 4.95
CA VAL A 206 -0.89 20.90 4.97
C VAL A 206 -1.09 21.92 6.09
N GLU A 207 -0.33 21.78 7.17
CA GLU A 207 -0.35 22.65 8.36
C GLU A 207 0.24 24.05 8.12
#